data_AF-A0A7Z0DPR5-F1
#
_entry.id   AF-A0A7Z0DPR5-F1
#
_cell.length_a   1.000
_cell.length_b   1.000
_cell.length_c   1.000
_cell.angle_alpha   90.00
_cell.angle_beta   90.00
_cell.angle_gamma   90.00
#
_symmetry.space_group_name_H-M   'P 1'
#
loop_
_entity.id
_entity.type
_entity.pdbx_description
1 polymer ?
#
loop_
_entity_poly.entity_id
_entity_poly.type
_entity_poly.pdbx_seq_one_letter_code
_entity_poly.pdbx_strand_id
1 'polypeptide(L)'
;MTNMLAKPPTRQPAAKAIWAMRVLLVLAVLTAITAGVLGYLGVSRATEQAAATQRAEALAEALALTFELAAALGFERDGALAGVPPVVSRPLQETTDLAAEAWRTGVRDIDSGEDEELDATLDQIDRALVDIDDLRTQAREPGDEAQQRYTDLVNDLFGIAAHLPEVTGEQTASMIEALGSVPEAWESLSQERLLMTTFLFEAQRPGTQRLGEKELASLVEAEAGVRSSLADFYEKTSDQQREALDGLTQDTATEGAVGVPAHQIVNQVIAESGADSSAAAPDVYVASSTEFMRGLQEVLRASVQEIVEDLRVERDEGTRAALTAVVLTVAVVGLLVVLSIVLAIVLVVLASRRRSAVATGVRR
;
A
#
# COMPACT_ATOMS: atom_id res chain seq x y z
N MET A 1 -94.54 -14.78 31.41
CA MET A 1 -93.91 -13.45 31.50
C MET A 1 -93.11 -13.46 32.80
N THR A 2 -91.79 -13.33 32.88
CA THR A 2 -90.76 -12.97 31.91
C THR A 2 -89.45 -13.42 32.57
N ASN A 3 -88.64 -14.18 31.85
CA ASN A 3 -87.26 -14.49 32.22
C ASN A 3 -86.45 -13.19 32.31
N MET A 4 -85.71 -12.97 33.40
CA MET A 4 -84.56 -12.05 33.40
C MET A 4 -83.32 -12.83 33.83
N LEU A 5 -82.56 -13.20 32.80
CA LEU A 5 -81.23 -13.75 32.85
C LEU A 5 -80.29 -12.80 33.60
N ALA A 6 -79.77 -13.24 34.75
CA ALA A 6 -78.53 -12.70 35.28
C ALA A 6 -77.39 -13.14 34.35
N LYS A 7 -76.87 -12.21 33.55
CA LYS A 7 -75.64 -12.40 32.76
C LYS A 7 -74.45 -12.25 33.71
N PRO A 8 -73.65 -13.28 34.00
CA PRO A 8 -72.42 -13.08 34.74
C PRO A 8 -71.40 -12.37 33.82
N PRO A 9 -70.57 -11.44 34.33
CA PRO A 9 -69.54 -10.80 33.53
C PRO A 9 -68.45 -11.83 33.20
N THR A 10 -68.28 -12.13 31.91
CA THR A 10 -67.13 -12.85 31.37
C THR A 10 -65.87 -12.00 31.57
N ARG A 11 -65.24 -12.11 32.73
CA ARG A 11 -63.84 -11.70 32.89
C ARG A 11 -62.98 -12.80 32.27
N GLN A 12 -62.54 -12.59 31.03
CA GLN A 12 -61.35 -13.25 30.45
C GLN A 12 -60.11 -12.35 30.60
N PRO A 13 -59.42 -12.33 31.77
CA PRO A 13 -58.10 -11.72 31.88
C PRO A 13 -56.96 -12.74 31.65
N ALA A 14 -57.25 -14.04 31.66
CA ALA A 14 -56.20 -15.08 31.70
C ALA A 14 -55.51 -15.33 30.35
N ALA A 15 -56.24 -15.32 29.23
CA ALA A 15 -55.67 -15.64 27.91
C ALA A 15 -54.80 -14.52 27.33
N LYS A 16 -55.18 -13.25 27.53
CA LYS A 16 -54.44 -12.08 27.03
C LYS A 16 -53.06 -11.94 27.70
N ALA A 17 -52.96 -12.27 28.98
CA ALA A 17 -51.70 -12.22 29.72
C ALA A 17 -50.69 -13.28 29.24
N ILE A 18 -51.14 -14.49 28.91
CA ILE A 18 -50.29 -15.58 28.38
C ILE A 18 -49.82 -15.26 26.96
N TRP A 19 -50.68 -14.66 26.13
CA TRP A 19 -50.32 -14.26 24.77
C TRP A 19 -49.32 -13.10 24.73
N ALA A 20 -49.56 -12.02 25.49
CA ALA A 20 -48.62 -10.90 25.59
C ALA A 20 -47.23 -11.33 26.11
N MET A 21 -47.21 -12.33 26.98
CA MET A 21 -45.99 -12.89 27.57
C MET A 21 -45.21 -13.80 26.60
N ARG A 22 -45.89 -14.57 25.74
CA ARG A 22 -45.24 -15.32 24.64
C ARG A 22 -44.63 -14.36 23.61
N VAL A 23 -45.33 -13.28 23.29
CA VAL A 23 -44.84 -12.24 22.38
C VAL A 23 -43.56 -11.59 22.93
N LEU A 24 -43.51 -11.29 24.23
CA LEU A 24 -42.34 -10.72 24.90
C LEU A 24 -41.11 -11.65 24.88
N LEU A 25 -41.33 -12.95 25.06
CA LEU A 25 -40.25 -13.95 25.04
C LEU A 25 -39.71 -14.17 23.62
N VAL A 26 -40.59 -14.19 22.61
CA VAL A 26 -40.19 -14.22 21.19
C VAL A 26 -39.42 -12.96 20.81
N LEU A 27 -39.86 -11.78 21.24
CA LEU A 27 -39.13 -10.52 21.04
C LEU A 27 -37.74 -10.56 21.69
N ALA A 28 -37.61 -11.06 22.91
CA ALA A 28 -36.31 -11.17 23.59
C ALA A 28 -35.35 -12.11 22.84
N VAL A 29 -35.84 -13.26 22.35
CA VAL A 29 -35.04 -14.19 21.54
C VAL A 29 -34.65 -13.56 20.21
N LEU A 30 -35.56 -12.88 19.52
CA LEU A 30 -35.26 -12.17 18.27
C LEU A 30 -34.21 -11.09 18.49
N THR A 31 -34.31 -10.28 19.55
CA THR A 31 -33.30 -9.28 19.89
C THR A 31 -31.94 -9.90 20.18
N ALA A 32 -31.91 -11.04 20.88
CA ALA A 32 -30.66 -11.76 21.15
C ALA A 32 -30.03 -12.33 19.87
N ILE A 33 -30.83 -12.85 18.94
CA ILE A 33 -30.37 -13.32 17.63
C ILE A 33 -29.83 -12.14 16.81
N THR A 34 -30.56 -11.03 16.72
CA THR A 34 -30.11 -9.83 16.01
C THR A 34 -28.81 -9.29 16.58
N ALA A 35 -28.68 -9.23 17.92
CA ALA A 35 -27.44 -8.82 18.58
C ALA A 35 -26.28 -9.80 18.29
N GLY A 36 -26.55 -11.11 18.26
CA GLY A 36 -25.56 -12.12 17.88
C GLY A 36 -25.10 -12.01 16.42
N VAL A 37 -26.02 -11.78 15.48
CA VAL A 37 -25.71 -11.59 14.06
C VAL A 37 -24.91 -10.31 13.83
N LEU A 38 -25.33 -9.19 14.44
CA LEU A 38 -24.60 -7.92 14.34
C LEU A 38 -23.21 -8.02 14.99
N GLY A 39 -23.10 -8.71 16.12
CA GLY A 39 -21.84 -9.01 16.77
C GLY A 39 -20.92 -9.84 15.89
N TYR A 40 -21.42 -10.93 15.29
CA TYR A 40 -20.67 -11.77 14.37
C TYR A 40 -20.15 -10.98 13.15
N LEU A 41 -21.00 -10.17 12.51
CA LEU A 41 -20.61 -9.32 11.38
C LEU A 41 -19.56 -8.26 11.77
N GLY A 42 -19.66 -7.71 12.99
CA GLY A 42 -18.66 -6.78 13.50
C GLY A 42 -17.30 -7.45 13.71
N VAL A 43 -17.29 -8.67 14.26
CA VAL A 43 -16.06 -9.44 14.44
C VAL A 43 -15.47 -9.87 13.10
N SER A 44 -16.29 -10.34 12.15
CA SER A 44 -15.80 -10.77 10.84
C SER A 44 -15.15 -9.64 10.06
N ARG A 45 -15.77 -8.46 10.03
CA ARG A 45 -15.19 -7.27 9.41
C ARG A 45 -13.89 -6.84 10.08
N ALA A 46 -13.83 -6.90 11.40
CA ALA A 46 -12.62 -6.55 12.13
C ALA A 46 -11.47 -7.53 11.86
N THR A 47 -11.78 -8.83 11.70
CA THR A 47 -10.77 -9.83 11.32
C THR A 47 -10.31 -9.69 9.87
N GLU A 48 -11.22 -9.39 8.94
CA GLU A 48 -10.89 -9.12 7.52
C GLU A 48 -10.00 -7.88 7.41
N GLN A 49 -10.33 -6.81 8.14
CA GLN A 49 -9.54 -5.59 8.16
C GLN A 49 -8.14 -5.83 8.76
N ALA A 50 -8.04 -6.57 9.87
CA ALA A 50 -6.75 -6.92 10.46
C ALA A 50 -5.87 -7.74 9.50
N ALA A 51 -6.45 -8.67 8.74
CA ALA A 51 -5.74 -9.45 7.72
C ALA A 51 -5.32 -8.58 6.52
N ALA A 52 -6.16 -7.64 6.09
CA ALA A 52 -5.80 -6.68 5.04
C ALA A 52 -4.65 -5.77 5.47
N THR A 53 -4.68 -5.22 6.69
CA THR A 53 -3.60 -4.37 7.23
C THR A 53 -2.31 -5.17 7.41
N GLN A 54 -2.38 -6.44 7.85
CA GLN A 54 -1.19 -7.30 7.96
C GLN A 54 -0.56 -7.57 6.58
N ARG A 55 -1.38 -7.78 5.54
CA ARG A 55 -0.88 -7.95 4.16
C ARG A 55 -0.26 -6.65 3.63
N ALA A 56 -0.92 -5.51 3.88
CA ALA A 56 -0.38 -4.21 3.53
C ALA A 56 0.97 -3.94 4.22
N GLU A 57 1.11 -4.31 5.51
CA GLU A 57 2.37 -4.20 6.25
C GLU A 57 3.48 -5.04 5.59
N ALA A 58 3.21 -6.32 5.30
CA ALA A 58 4.18 -7.21 4.67
C ALA A 58 4.59 -6.74 3.26
N LEU A 59 3.62 -6.29 2.46
CA LEU A 59 3.90 -5.75 1.13
C LEU A 59 4.69 -4.44 1.20
N ALA A 60 4.33 -3.53 2.12
CA ALA A 60 5.05 -2.29 2.33
C ALA A 60 6.50 -2.54 2.80
N GLU A 61 6.74 -3.49 3.71
CA GLU A 61 8.10 -3.89 4.09
C GLU A 61 8.92 -4.36 2.89
N ALA A 62 8.31 -5.09 1.97
CA ALA A 62 8.96 -5.52 0.75
C ALA A 62 9.22 -4.38 -0.24
N LEU A 63 8.40 -3.32 -0.28
CA LEU A 63 8.60 -2.18 -1.19
C LEU A 63 9.95 -1.49 -1.00
N ALA A 64 10.46 -1.41 0.23
CA ALA A 64 11.78 -0.84 0.49
C ALA A 64 12.88 -1.65 -0.22
N LEU A 65 12.77 -2.98 -0.19
CA LEU A 65 13.69 -3.90 -0.89
C LEU A 65 13.49 -3.83 -2.40
N THR A 66 12.25 -3.70 -2.85
CA THR A 66 11.86 -3.55 -4.25
C THR A 66 12.50 -2.30 -4.86
N PHE A 67 12.42 -1.15 -4.20
CA PHE A 67 13.04 0.08 -4.68
C PHE A 67 14.57 0.01 -4.69
N GLU A 68 15.16 -0.67 -3.70
CA GLU A 68 16.60 -0.90 -3.67
C GLU A 68 17.07 -1.76 -4.86
N LEU A 69 16.36 -2.85 -5.15
CA LEU A 69 16.63 -3.70 -6.31
C LEU A 69 16.40 -2.97 -7.63
N ALA A 70 15.28 -2.29 -7.79
CA ALA A 70 14.94 -1.53 -8.99
C ALA A 70 16.04 -0.50 -9.31
N ALA A 71 16.56 0.14 -8.27
CA ALA A 71 17.60 1.10 -8.47
C ALA A 71 18.99 0.49 -8.73
N ALA A 72 19.32 -0.64 -8.09
CA ALA A 72 20.53 -1.40 -8.41
C ALA A 72 20.53 -1.86 -9.88
N LEU A 73 19.40 -2.38 -10.37
CA LEU A 73 19.18 -2.72 -11.77
C LEU A 73 19.34 -1.51 -12.69
N GLY A 74 18.78 -0.36 -12.30
CA GLY A 74 18.96 0.91 -13.03
C GLY A 74 20.43 1.29 -13.18
N PHE A 75 21.20 1.26 -12.08
CA PHE A 75 22.64 1.54 -12.13
C PHE A 75 23.42 0.50 -12.96
N GLU A 76 23.08 -0.79 -12.85
CA GLU A 76 23.71 -1.84 -13.65
C GLU A 76 23.43 -1.65 -15.15
N ARG A 77 22.18 -1.38 -15.53
CA ARG A 77 21.76 -1.05 -16.90
C ARG A 77 22.56 0.13 -17.45
N ASP A 78 22.62 1.23 -16.69
CA ASP A 78 23.34 2.42 -17.13
C ASP A 78 24.84 2.16 -17.29
N GLY A 79 25.43 1.38 -16.38
CA GLY A 79 26.83 0.95 -16.48
C GLY A 79 27.10 0.07 -17.70
N ALA A 80 26.19 -0.85 -18.01
CA ALA A 80 26.27 -1.69 -19.20
C ALA A 80 26.20 -0.86 -20.48
N LEU A 81 25.25 0.08 -20.58
CA LEU A 81 25.07 0.98 -21.73
C LEU A 81 26.28 1.91 -21.93
N ALA A 82 26.85 2.42 -20.85
CA ALA A 82 28.05 3.24 -20.90
C ALA A 82 29.33 2.44 -21.22
N GLY A 83 29.26 1.11 -21.30
CA GLY A 83 30.42 0.25 -21.59
C GLY A 83 31.51 0.35 -20.53
N VAL A 84 31.15 0.56 -19.26
CA VAL A 84 32.13 0.77 -18.19
C VAL A 84 33.02 -0.47 -18.01
N PRO A 85 34.31 -0.29 -17.66
CA PRO A 85 35.23 -1.42 -17.54
C PRO A 85 34.82 -2.39 -16.42
N PRO A 86 35.30 -3.66 -16.45
CA PRO A 86 34.96 -4.68 -15.44
C PRO A 86 35.19 -4.28 -13.98
N VAL A 87 36.13 -3.36 -13.71
CA VAL A 87 36.39 -2.83 -12.37
C VAL A 87 35.24 -1.98 -11.82
N VAL A 88 34.41 -1.41 -12.71
CA VAL A 88 33.20 -0.65 -12.37
C VAL A 88 31.94 -1.53 -12.51
N SER A 89 31.83 -2.33 -13.58
CA SER A 89 30.61 -3.12 -13.80
C SER A 89 30.44 -4.29 -12.84
N ARG A 90 31.52 -4.93 -12.35
CA ARG A 90 31.40 -6.02 -11.37
C ARG A 90 30.80 -5.57 -10.04
N PRO A 91 31.26 -4.47 -9.40
CA PRO A 91 30.61 -3.96 -8.21
C PRO A 91 29.12 -3.63 -8.38
N LEU A 92 28.72 -3.13 -9.56
CA LEU A 92 27.29 -2.88 -9.86
C LEU A 92 26.51 -4.19 -9.90
N GLN A 93 27.02 -5.20 -10.59
CA GLN A 93 26.43 -6.55 -10.66
C GLN A 93 26.32 -7.20 -9.27
N GLU A 94 27.39 -7.13 -8.47
CA GLU A 94 27.40 -7.65 -7.09
C GLU A 94 26.34 -6.94 -6.22
N THR A 95 26.16 -5.63 -6.39
CA THR A 95 25.13 -4.86 -5.67
C THR A 95 23.73 -5.32 -6.08
N THR A 96 23.48 -5.51 -7.38
CA THR A 96 22.21 -6.05 -7.88
C THR A 96 21.95 -7.46 -7.38
N ASP A 97 22.96 -8.33 -7.35
CA ASP A 97 22.82 -9.71 -6.89
C ASP A 97 22.43 -9.77 -5.40
N LEU A 98 23.08 -8.94 -4.58
CA LEU A 98 22.76 -8.80 -3.15
C LEU A 98 21.35 -8.25 -2.94
N ALA A 99 20.96 -7.22 -3.70
CA ALA A 99 19.62 -6.67 -3.66
C ALA A 99 18.56 -7.69 -4.10
N ALA A 100 18.86 -8.50 -5.13
CA ALA A 100 17.97 -9.54 -5.62
C ALA A 100 17.78 -10.68 -4.60
N GLU A 101 18.85 -11.10 -3.91
CA GLU A 101 18.76 -12.08 -2.83
C GLU A 101 17.95 -11.56 -1.63
N ALA A 102 18.19 -10.30 -1.23
CA ALA A 102 17.44 -9.65 -0.17
C ALA A 102 15.95 -9.51 -0.54
N TRP A 103 15.66 -9.06 -1.76
CA TRP A 103 14.30 -8.93 -2.29
C TRP A 103 13.57 -10.28 -2.30
N ARG A 104 14.17 -11.33 -2.88
CA ARG A 104 13.59 -12.69 -2.89
C ARG A 104 13.28 -13.20 -1.49
N THR A 105 14.16 -12.91 -0.54
CA THR A 105 13.93 -13.27 0.87
C THR A 105 12.75 -12.51 1.46
N GLY A 106 12.64 -11.21 1.15
CA GLY A 106 11.56 -10.34 1.62
C GLY A 106 10.20 -10.67 1.02
N VAL A 107 10.13 -11.05 -0.25
CA VAL A 107 8.85 -11.33 -0.93
C VAL A 107 8.34 -12.74 -0.74
N ARG A 108 9.18 -13.68 -0.29
CA ARG A 108 8.85 -15.11 -0.21
C ARG A 108 7.59 -15.44 0.59
N ASP A 109 7.35 -14.68 1.66
CA ASP A 109 6.27 -14.94 2.61
C ASP A 109 5.12 -13.93 2.45
N ILE A 110 5.10 -13.13 1.38
CA ILE A 110 3.97 -12.24 1.08
C ILE A 110 2.75 -13.09 0.74
N ASP A 111 1.67 -12.88 1.47
CA ASP A 111 0.37 -13.46 1.18
C ASP A 111 -0.40 -12.54 0.22
N SER A 112 -0.41 -12.89 -1.06
CA SER A 112 -1.16 -12.16 -2.10
C SER A 112 -2.68 -12.27 -1.93
N GLY A 113 -3.16 -13.19 -1.09
CA GLY A 113 -4.59 -13.36 -0.81
C GLY A 113 -5.40 -13.72 -2.07
N GLU A 114 -6.19 -12.76 -2.57
CA GLU A 114 -7.00 -12.90 -3.80
C GLU A 114 -6.42 -12.10 -4.98
N ASP A 115 -5.27 -11.44 -4.81
CA ASP A 115 -4.61 -10.67 -5.87
C ASP A 115 -3.73 -11.58 -6.74
N GLU A 116 -4.35 -12.22 -7.73
CA GLU A 116 -3.67 -13.07 -8.71
C GLU A 116 -2.67 -12.28 -9.58
N GLU A 117 -2.82 -10.96 -9.70
CA GLU A 117 -1.94 -10.10 -10.49
C GLU A 117 -0.63 -9.80 -9.74
N LEU A 118 -0.70 -9.61 -8.42
CA LEU A 118 0.48 -9.51 -7.56
C LEU A 118 1.32 -10.80 -7.63
N ASP A 119 0.69 -11.97 -7.49
CA ASP A 119 1.40 -13.27 -7.60
C ASP A 119 2.08 -13.42 -8.96
N ALA A 120 1.38 -13.10 -10.05
CA ALA A 120 1.94 -13.17 -11.40
C ALA A 120 3.14 -12.22 -11.58
N THR A 121 3.06 -11.02 -11.01
CA THR A 121 4.12 -10.00 -11.06
C THR A 121 5.35 -10.46 -10.26
N LEU A 122 5.17 -10.96 -9.04
CA LEU A 122 6.26 -11.51 -8.22
C LEU A 122 6.96 -12.69 -8.92
N ASP A 123 6.20 -13.61 -9.51
CA ASP A 123 6.73 -14.75 -10.27
C ASP A 123 7.46 -14.32 -11.56
N GLN A 124 7.00 -13.26 -12.21
CA GLN A 124 7.65 -12.70 -13.39
C GLN A 124 9.01 -12.08 -13.04
N ILE A 125 9.05 -11.27 -11.97
CA ILE A 125 10.27 -10.66 -11.48
C ILE A 125 11.27 -11.74 -11.04
N ASP A 126 10.85 -12.75 -10.27
CA ASP A 126 11.76 -13.82 -9.83
C ASP A 126 12.40 -14.55 -11.01
N ARG A 127 11.60 -14.91 -12.02
CA ARG A 127 12.10 -15.53 -13.27
C ARG A 127 13.10 -14.62 -13.99
N ALA A 128 12.79 -13.34 -14.14
CA ALA A 128 13.69 -12.38 -14.77
C ALA A 128 15.02 -12.24 -14.00
N LEU A 129 14.97 -12.26 -12.66
CA LEU A 129 16.16 -12.24 -11.81
C LEU A 129 16.95 -13.55 -11.84
N VAL A 130 16.32 -14.70 -12.12
CA VAL A 130 17.02 -15.98 -12.31
C VAL A 130 17.82 -15.93 -13.62
N ASP A 131 17.24 -15.30 -14.65
CA ASP A 131 17.84 -15.18 -15.97
C ASP A 131 18.71 -13.90 -16.13
N ILE A 132 19.12 -13.26 -15.02
CA ILE A 132 19.84 -11.98 -15.07
C ILE A 132 21.24 -12.09 -15.71
N ASP A 133 21.90 -13.25 -15.60
CA ASP A 133 23.19 -13.48 -16.24
C ASP A 133 23.10 -13.56 -17.77
N ASP A 134 21.97 -14.06 -18.28
CA ASP A 134 21.68 -14.04 -19.71
C ASP A 134 21.42 -12.60 -20.16
N LEU A 135 20.69 -11.81 -19.37
CA LEU A 135 20.47 -10.38 -19.62
C LEU A 135 21.80 -9.61 -19.65
N ARG A 136 22.71 -9.85 -18.70
CA ARG A 136 24.06 -9.28 -18.65
C ARG A 136 24.92 -9.67 -19.86
N THR A 137 24.70 -10.87 -20.39
CA THR A 137 25.40 -11.35 -21.59
C THR A 137 24.87 -10.64 -22.83
N GLN A 138 23.54 -10.53 -22.97
CA GLN A 138 22.89 -9.79 -24.06
C GLN A 138 23.26 -8.31 -24.05
N ALA A 139 23.40 -7.69 -22.87
CA ALA A 139 23.79 -6.29 -22.73
C ALA A 139 25.21 -5.98 -23.23
N ARG A 140 26.03 -7.00 -23.51
CA ARG A 140 27.35 -6.83 -24.15
C ARG A 140 27.28 -6.82 -25.67
N GLU A 141 26.16 -7.27 -26.23
CA GLU A 141 25.90 -7.28 -27.66
C GLU A 141 25.26 -5.95 -28.09
N PRO A 142 25.56 -5.45 -29.29
CA PRO A 142 24.93 -4.25 -29.79
C PRO A 142 23.44 -4.50 -30.07
N GLY A 143 22.56 -3.76 -29.39
CA GLY A 143 21.11 -3.79 -29.58
C GLY A 143 20.33 -3.26 -28.39
N ASP A 144 19.04 -3.01 -28.59
CA ASP A 144 18.17 -2.36 -27.58
C ASP A 144 17.39 -3.39 -26.71
N GLU A 145 17.46 -4.69 -27.04
CA GLU A 145 16.65 -5.73 -26.39
C GLU A 145 17.01 -5.89 -24.91
N ALA A 146 18.30 -5.93 -24.56
CA ALA A 146 18.73 -6.02 -23.17
C ALA A 146 18.32 -4.78 -22.37
N GLN A 147 18.42 -3.59 -22.98
CA GLN A 147 17.97 -2.35 -22.36
C GLN A 147 16.48 -2.40 -22.05
N GLN A 148 15.66 -2.82 -23.02
CA GLN A 148 14.21 -2.94 -22.82
C GLN A 148 13.90 -3.90 -21.69
N ARG A 149 14.56 -5.06 -21.63
CA ARG A 149 14.34 -6.05 -20.55
C ARG A 149 14.75 -5.54 -19.17
N TYR A 150 15.82 -4.74 -19.05
CA TYR A 150 16.14 -4.07 -17.79
C TYR A 150 15.05 -3.07 -17.40
N THR A 151 14.58 -2.25 -18.34
CA THR A 151 13.52 -1.28 -18.09
C THR A 151 12.21 -1.95 -17.71
N ASP A 152 11.81 -3.01 -18.40
CA ASP A 152 10.60 -3.78 -18.08
C ASP A 152 10.69 -4.36 -16.66
N LEU A 153 11.82 -4.95 -16.29
CA LEU A 153 12.02 -5.50 -14.94
C LEU A 153 11.98 -4.41 -13.85
N VAL A 154 12.55 -3.24 -14.11
CA VAL A 154 12.51 -2.10 -13.19
C VAL A 154 11.08 -1.57 -13.03
N ASN A 155 10.32 -1.50 -14.12
CA ASN A 155 8.92 -1.07 -14.10
C ASN A 155 8.03 -2.08 -13.37
N ASP A 156 8.23 -3.39 -13.60
CA ASP A 156 7.52 -4.45 -12.87
C ASP A 156 7.77 -4.33 -11.35
N LEU A 157 9.01 -4.06 -10.94
CA LEU A 157 9.36 -3.82 -9.54
C LEU A 157 8.63 -2.60 -8.97
N PHE A 158 8.71 -1.43 -9.61
CA PHE A 158 8.00 -0.25 -9.11
C PHE A 158 6.47 -0.42 -9.13
N GLY A 159 5.94 -1.22 -10.05
CA GLY A 159 4.52 -1.55 -10.14
C GLY A 159 3.97 -2.28 -8.92
N ILE A 160 4.80 -2.95 -8.12
CA ILE A 160 4.37 -3.65 -6.89
C ILE A 160 3.64 -2.69 -5.94
N ALA A 161 4.01 -1.40 -5.91
CA ALA A 161 3.37 -0.41 -5.03
C ALA A 161 1.87 -0.24 -5.31
N ALA A 162 1.43 -0.46 -6.55
CA ALA A 162 0.01 -0.37 -6.94
C ALA A 162 -0.86 -1.48 -6.33
N HIS A 163 -0.25 -2.56 -5.83
CA HIS A 163 -0.93 -3.68 -5.18
C HIS A 163 -1.13 -3.49 -3.67
N LEU A 164 -0.71 -2.34 -3.11
CA LEU A 164 -0.99 -2.05 -1.71
C LEU A 164 -2.50 -1.98 -1.47
N PRO A 165 -3.05 -2.77 -0.53
CA PRO A 165 -4.47 -2.72 -0.20
C PRO A 165 -4.90 -1.31 0.22
N GLU A 166 -6.15 -0.94 -0.07
CA GLU A 166 -6.72 0.32 0.41
C GLU A 166 -6.65 0.42 1.95
N VAL A 167 -6.11 1.54 2.44
CA VAL A 167 -5.95 1.84 3.87
C VAL A 167 -6.93 2.92 4.31
N THR A 168 -7.27 2.98 5.61
CA THR A 168 -8.28 3.93 6.08
C THR A 168 -7.72 5.31 6.42
N GLY A 169 -6.42 5.43 6.68
CA GLY A 169 -5.74 6.70 6.98
C GLY A 169 -5.54 7.57 5.73
N GLU A 170 -6.08 8.79 5.73
CA GLU A 170 -5.98 9.74 4.60
C GLU A 170 -4.52 10.07 4.24
N GLN A 171 -3.67 10.31 5.25
CA GLN A 171 -2.24 10.58 5.05
C GLN A 171 -1.52 9.36 4.48
N THR A 172 -1.74 8.16 5.03
CA THR A 172 -1.12 6.91 4.56
C THR A 172 -1.57 6.59 3.14
N ALA A 173 -2.87 6.77 2.82
CA ALA A 173 -3.39 6.61 1.46
C ALA A 173 -2.73 7.58 0.48
N SER A 174 -2.57 8.86 0.87
CA SER A 174 -1.87 9.86 0.07
C SER A 174 -0.40 9.48 -0.15
N MET A 175 0.31 8.98 0.86
CA MET A 175 1.69 8.51 0.71
C MET A 175 1.81 7.27 -0.20
N ILE A 176 0.86 6.34 -0.12
CA ILE A 176 0.78 5.20 -1.03
C ILE A 176 0.54 5.68 -2.47
N GLU A 177 -0.35 6.65 -2.67
CA GLU A 177 -0.55 7.27 -3.97
C GLU A 177 0.72 7.95 -4.49
N ALA A 178 1.49 8.63 -3.61
CA ALA A 178 2.78 9.21 -3.95
C ALA A 178 3.78 8.15 -4.43
N LEU A 179 3.82 6.98 -3.79
CA LEU A 179 4.65 5.85 -4.22
C LEU A 179 4.21 5.30 -5.59
N GLY A 180 2.94 5.41 -5.93
CA GLY A 180 2.41 5.04 -7.24
C GLY A 180 2.97 5.86 -8.40
N SER A 181 3.46 7.08 -8.15
CA SER A 181 4.07 7.97 -9.16
C SER A 181 5.59 7.77 -9.34
N VAL A 182 6.20 6.92 -8.52
CA VAL A 182 7.65 6.62 -8.54
C VAL A 182 8.11 5.91 -9.82
N PRO A 183 7.39 4.92 -10.39
CA PRO A 183 7.80 4.29 -11.65
C PRO A 183 8.03 5.31 -12.77
N GLU A 184 7.07 6.21 -12.99
CA GLU A 184 7.16 7.26 -14.00
C GLU A 184 8.31 8.24 -13.72
N ALA A 185 8.51 8.59 -12.45
CA ALA A 185 9.63 9.44 -12.03
C ALA A 185 10.98 8.79 -12.39
N TRP A 186 11.12 7.50 -12.07
CA TRP A 186 12.36 6.75 -12.24
C TRP A 186 12.67 6.48 -13.71
N GLU A 187 11.66 6.21 -14.52
CA GLU A 187 11.82 6.08 -15.97
C GLU A 187 12.22 7.41 -16.61
N SER A 188 11.58 8.51 -16.20
CA SER A 188 11.96 9.86 -16.66
C SER A 188 13.40 10.20 -16.29
N LEU A 189 13.81 9.93 -15.05
CA LEU A 189 15.19 10.12 -14.59
C LEU A 189 16.18 9.24 -15.35
N SER A 190 15.80 7.99 -15.62
CA SER A 190 16.60 7.04 -16.38
C SER A 190 16.82 7.51 -17.83
N GLN A 191 15.76 7.98 -18.48
CA GLN A 191 15.82 8.49 -19.85
C GLN A 191 16.66 9.77 -19.93
N GLU A 192 16.48 10.70 -18.99
CA GLU A 192 17.29 11.91 -18.88
C GLU A 192 18.79 11.54 -18.76
N ARG A 193 19.11 10.63 -17.83
CA ARG A 193 20.49 10.18 -17.59
C ARG A 193 21.11 9.51 -18.81
N LEU A 194 20.36 8.68 -19.52
CA LEU A 194 20.83 8.03 -20.74
C LEU A 194 21.17 9.06 -21.83
N LEU A 195 20.25 9.99 -22.09
CA LEU A 195 20.41 11.01 -23.12
C LEU A 195 21.57 11.95 -22.78
N MET A 196 21.64 12.42 -21.54
CA MET A 196 22.70 13.32 -21.08
C MET A 196 24.06 12.65 -21.04
N THR A 197 24.15 11.42 -20.54
CA THR A 197 25.43 10.68 -20.53
C THR A 197 25.91 10.47 -21.97
N THR A 198 25.05 10.01 -22.87
CA THR A 198 25.42 9.83 -24.29
C THR A 198 25.90 11.15 -24.90
N PHE A 199 25.13 12.22 -24.74
CA PHE A 199 25.45 13.54 -25.25
C PHE A 199 26.79 14.08 -24.71
N LEU A 200 26.97 14.04 -23.40
CA LEU A 200 28.14 14.60 -22.73
C LEU A 200 29.43 13.83 -23.05
N PHE A 201 29.36 12.51 -23.21
CA PHE A 201 30.51 11.69 -23.62
C PHE A 201 30.81 11.79 -25.13
N GLU A 202 29.79 11.94 -25.97
CA GLU A 202 29.98 12.18 -27.41
C GLU A 202 30.49 13.60 -27.72
N ALA A 203 30.09 14.59 -26.92
CA ALA A 203 30.56 15.97 -27.02
C ALA A 203 32.07 16.11 -26.77
N GLN A 204 32.70 15.14 -26.10
CA GLN A 204 34.16 15.08 -25.98
C GLN A 204 34.87 14.71 -27.29
N ARG A 205 34.15 14.20 -28.30
CA ARG A 205 34.71 13.86 -29.61
C ARG A 205 34.64 15.06 -30.58
N PRO A 206 35.71 15.37 -31.33
CA PRO A 206 35.70 16.47 -32.27
C PRO A 206 34.62 16.29 -33.36
N GLY A 207 33.71 17.26 -33.52
CA GLY A 207 32.74 17.33 -34.62
C GLY A 207 31.32 16.83 -34.33
N THR A 208 31.06 16.29 -33.13
CA THR A 208 29.73 15.85 -32.65
C THR A 208 29.36 16.71 -31.45
N GLN A 209 28.60 17.79 -31.67
CA GLN A 209 28.33 18.80 -30.63
C GLN A 209 26.86 19.14 -30.47
N ARG A 210 25.96 18.28 -30.98
CA ARG A 210 24.53 18.55 -30.87
C ARG A 210 23.71 17.30 -30.68
N LEU A 211 22.77 17.35 -29.73
CA LEU A 211 21.61 16.47 -29.74
C LEU A 211 20.81 16.68 -31.02
N GLY A 212 20.41 15.61 -31.69
CA GLY A 212 19.42 15.67 -32.74
C GLY A 212 18.06 16.10 -32.19
N GLU A 213 17.18 16.56 -33.08
CA GLU A 213 15.86 17.09 -32.68
C GLU A 213 15.03 16.07 -31.91
N LYS A 214 15.12 14.78 -32.28
CA LYS A 214 14.42 13.70 -31.58
C LYS A 214 14.96 13.49 -30.18
N GLU A 215 16.28 13.43 -30.00
CA GLU A 215 16.88 13.25 -28.67
C GLU A 215 16.61 14.47 -27.76
N LEU A 216 16.65 15.69 -28.31
CA LEU A 216 16.29 16.90 -27.56
C LEU A 216 14.82 16.88 -27.13
N ALA A 217 13.90 16.47 -28.00
CA ALA A 217 12.50 16.36 -27.65
C ALA A 217 12.28 15.32 -26.53
N SER A 218 12.95 14.16 -26.62
CA SER A 218 12.91 13.14 -25.56
C SER A 218 13.54 13.62 -24.25
N LEU A 219 14.59 14.45 -24.30
CA LEU A 219 15.20 15.02 -23.10
C LEU A 219 14.24 16.01 -22.41
N VAL A 220 13.54 16.84 -23.18
CA VAL A 220 12.52 17.77 -22.65
C VAL A 220 11.35 17.01 -22.04
N GLU A 221 10.90 15.93 -22.68
CA GLU A 221 9.83 15.07 -22.16
C GLU A 221 10.25 14.38 -20.86
N ALA A 222 11.46 13.82 -20.81
CA ALA A 222 12.02 13.22 -19.60
C ALA A 222 12.12 14.26 -18.46
N GLU A 223 12.67 15.45 -18.71
CA GLU A 223 12.79 16.51 -17.69
C GLU A 223 11.42 16.97 -17.18
N ALA A 224 10.42 17.08 -18.07
CA ALA A 224 9.04 17.39 -17.68
C ALA A 224 8.42 16.28 -16.82
N GLY A 225 8.70 15.01 -17.13
CA GLY A 225 8.30 13.86 -16.33
C GLY A 225 8.91 13.90 -14.93
N VAL A 226 10.22 14.13 -14.81
CA VAL A 226 10.91 14.30 -13.53
C VAL A 226 10.27 15.42 -12.71
N ARG A 227 10.07 16.60 -13.31
CA ARG A 227 9.44 17.74 -12.64
C ARG A 227 8.04 17.40 -12.13
N SER A 228 7.21 16.82 -12.99
CA SER A 228 5.82 16.49 -12.64
C SER A 228 5.76 15.47 -11.51
N SER A 229 6.55 14.40 -11.59
CA SER A 229 6.51 13.35 -10.57
C SER A 229 7.12 13.79 -9.24
N LEU A 230 8.17 14.61 -9.25
CA LEU A 230 8.71 15.19 -8.00
C LEU A 230 7.72 16.14 -7.34
N ALA A 231 7.01 16.96 -8.12
CA ALA A 231 5.99 17.85 -7.59
C ALA A 231 4.79 17.06 -7.01
N ASP A 232 4.33 16.02 -7.70
CA ASP A 232 3.25 15.14 -7.23
C ASP A 232 3.64 14.41 -5.94
N PHE A 233 4.86 13.86 -5.90
CA PHE A 233 5.40 13.23 -4.70
C PHE A 233 5.49 14.22 -3.53
N TYR A 234 5.97 15.44 -3.77
CA TYR A 234 6.06 16.50 -2.75
C TYR A 234 4.69 16.88 -2.18
N GLU A 235 3.66 16.96 -3.02
CA GLU A 235 2.30 17.30 -2.59
C GLU A 235 1.69 16.21 -1.71
N LYS A 236 1.91 14.94 -2.07
CA LYS A 236 1.24 13.78 -1.47
C LYS A 236 1.99 13.15 -0.29
N THR A 237 3.25 13.51 -0.08
CA THR A 237 4.08 12.96 1.00
C THR A 237 3.94 13.74 2.33
N SER A 238 4.57 13.24 3.40
CA SER A 238 4.52 13.87 4.73
C SER A 238 5.44 15.10 4.82
N ASP A 239 5.24 15.94 5.85
CA ASP A 239 6.12 17.10 6.10
C ASP A 239 7.59 16.70 6.25
N GLN A 240 7.84 15.54 6.87
CA GLN A 240 9.20 15.04 7.07
C GLN A 240 9.84 14.64 5.74
N GLN A 241 9.10 13.99 4.85
CA GLN A 241 9.61 13.62 3.53
C GLN A 241 9.75 14.83 2.61
N ARG A 242 8.87 15.84 2.74
CA ARG A 242 9.04 17.14 2.07
C ARG A 242 10.34 17.81 2.49
N GLU A 243 10.63 17.87 3.79
CA GLU A 243 11.89 18.44 4.30
C GLU A 243 13.11 17.66 3.79
N ALA A 244 13.05 16.33 3.75
CA ALA A 244 14.11 15.50 3.18
C ALA A 244 14.32 15.77 1.68
N LEU A 245 13.23 15.92 0.93
CA LEU A 245 13.26 16.21 -0.51
C LEU A 245 13.75 17.64 -0.78
N ASP A 246 13.37 18.61 0.04
CA ASP A 246 13.87 19.98 0.00
C ASP A 246 15.38 20.01 0.30
N GLY A 247 15.85 19.25 1.29
CA GLY A 247 17.28 19.08 1.56
C GLY A 247 18.06 18.49 0.38
N LEU A 248 17.49 17.49 -0.30
CA LEU A 248 18.08 16.84 -1.47
C LEU A 248 18.11 17.77 -2.70
N THR A 249 17.03 18.51 -2.91
CA THR A 249 16.80 19.34 -4.10
C THR A 249 17.24 20.79 -3.93
N GLN A 250 17.66 21.18 -2.73
CA GLN A 250 17.91 22.57 -2.33
C GLN A 250 16.65 23.45 -2.49
N ASP A 251 15.54 23.01 -1.89
CA ASP A 251 14.23 23.69 -1.88
C ASP A 251 13.58 23.84 -3.28
N THR A 252 13.94 22.97 -4.24
CA THR A 252 13.47 23.06 -5.64
C THR A 252 12.74 21.80 -6.12
N ALA A 253 12.24 20.97 -5.20
CA ALA A 253 11.54 19.72 -5.52
C ALA A 253 10.40 19.95 -6.52
N THR A 254 9.58 20.98 -6.28
CA THR A 254 8.42 21.34 -7.12
C THR A 254 8.81 22.00 -8.46
N GLU A 255 10.08 22.33 -8.65
CA GLU A 255 10.61 22.94 -9.87
C GLU A 255 11.36 21.94 -10.76
N GLY A 256 11.49 20.68 -10.34
CA GLY A 256 12.25 19.64 -11.05
C GLY A 256 13.70 19.55 -10.58
N ALA A 257 13.95 19.80 -9.29
CA ALA A 257 15.26 19.71 -8.68
C ALA A 257 16.32 20.62 -9.32
N VAL A 258 15.94 21.81 -9.79
CA VAL A 258 16.84 22.77 -10.47
C VAL A 258 17.96 23.31 -9.57
N GLY A 259 17.91 23.09 -8.27
CA GLY A 259 19.01 23.33 -7.34
C GLY A 259 20.14 22.28 -7.43
N VAL A 260 19.84 21.10 -7.98
CA VAL A 260 20.80 20.00 -8.14
C VAL A 260 21.67 20.23 -9.38
N PRO A 261 23.01 20.16 -9.28
CA PRO A 261 23.91 20.44 -10.40
C PRO A 261 23.63 19.63 -11.67
N ALA A 262 23.26 18.35 -11.55
CA ALA A 262 22.90 17.52 -12.70
C ALA A 262 21.71 18.08 -13.49
N HIS A 263 20.64 18.50 -12.81
CA HIS A 263 19.45 19.07 -13.44
C HIS A 263 19.68 20.50 -13.95
N GLN A 264 20.63 21.25 -13.37
CA GLN A 264 21.08 22.52 -13.95
C GLN A 264 21.73 22.31 -15.31
N ILE A 265 22.58 21.28 -15.45
CA ILE A 265 23.22 20.93 -16.72
C ILE A 265 22.17 20.49 -17.75
N VAL A 266 21.19 19.68 -17.35
CA VAL A 266 20.07 19.27 -18.23
C VAL A 266 19.32 20.49 -18.75
N ASN A 267 18.91 21.39 -17.85
CA ASN A 267 18.19 22.60 -18.21
C ASN A 267 19.03 23.53 -19.11
N GLN A 268 20.34 23.60 -18.90
CA GLN A 268 21.23 24.34 -19.78
C GLN A 268 21.23 23.75 -21.19
N VAL A 269 21.40 22.43 -21.32
CA VAL A 269 21.39 21.74 -22.63
C VAL A 269 20.07 21.93 -23.35
N ILE A 270 18.94 21.86 -22.63
CA ILE A 270 17.62 22.16 -23.18
C ILE A 270 17.55 23.62 -23.67
N ALA A 271 17.95 24.58 -22.83
CA ALA A 271 17.90 26.01 -23.15
C ALA A 271 18.77 26.38 -24.36
N GLU A 272 19.92 25.72 -24.51
CA GLU A 272 20.85 25.89 -25.64
C GLU A 272 20.44 25.07 -26.87
N SER A 273 19.24 24.48 -26.87
CA SER A 273 18.69 23.68 -27.97
C SER A 273 19.61 22.52 -28.38
N GLY A 274 20.19 21.88 -27.37
CA GLY A 274 21.11 20.76 -27.50
C GLY A 274 22.51 21.13 -27.99
N ALA A 275 22.88 22.42 -28.04
CA ALA A 275 24.19 22.87 -28.51
C ALA A 275 25.21 23.05 -27.38
N ASP A 276 26.48 22.77 -27.70
CA ASP A 276 27.71 23.18 -26.98
C ASP A 276 27.66 23.18 -25.44
N SER A 277 27.74 21.98 -24.84
CA SER A 277 27.91 21.82 -23.39
C SER A 277 29.37 21.87 -22.94
N SER A 278 30.25 22.58 -23.65
CA SER A 278 31.70 22.57 -23.35
C SER A 278 32.08 23.04 -21.94
N ALA A 279 31.14 23.67 -21.21
CA ALA A 279 31.25 23.99 -19.79
C ALA A 279 30.81 22.86 -18.83
N ALA A 280 30.01 21.90 -19.29
CA ALA A 280 29.50 20.79 -18.49
C ALA A 280 30.50 19.62 -18.49
N ALA A 281 31.12 19.39 -17.34
CA ALA A 281 32.06 18.30 -17.16
C ALA A 281 31.28 16.98 -16.94
N PRO A 282 31.45 15.94 -17.79
CA PRO A 282 30.60 14.74 -17.71
C PRO A 282 30.74 13.98 -16.39
N ASP A 283 31.90 14.08 -15.75
CA ASP A 283 32.16 13.59 -14.40
C ASP A 283 31.31 14.31 -13.34
N VAL A 284 31.13 15.63 -13.45
CA VAL A 284 30.27 16.42 -12.55
C VAL A 284 28.81 16.00 -12.71
N TYR A 285 28.33 15.84 -13.95
CA TYR A 285 26.98 15.37 -14.22
C TYR A 285 26.74 13.97 -13.62
N VAL A 286 27.60 13.00 -13.93
CA VAL A 286 27.47 11.63 -13.45
C VAL A 286 27.52 11.55 -11.93
N ALA A 287 28.44 12.29 -11.29
CA ALA A 287 28.55 12.32 -9.83
C ALA A 287 27.30 12.91 -9.18
N SER A 288 26.86 14.10 -9.61
CA SER A 288 25.68 14.77 -9.06
C SER A 288 24.40 13.99 -9.32
N SER A 289 24.24 13.40 -10.49
CA SER A 289 23.08 12.57 -10.84
C SER A 289 23.04 11.29 -9.99
N THR A 290 24.18 10.65 -9.76
CA THR A 290 24.27 9.46 -8.90
C THR A 290 23.96 9.79 -7.44
N GLU A 291 24.46 10.94 -6.94
CA GLU A 291 24.16 11.42 -5.59
C GLU A 291 22.66 11.72 -5.43
N PHE A 292 22.06 12.40 -6.41
CA PHE A 292 20.62 12.68 -6.42
C PHE A 292 19.77 11.40 -6.38
N MET A 293 20.10 10.42 -7.22
CA MET A 293 19.40 9.12 -7.26
C MET A 293 19.51 8.36 -5.93
N ARG A 294 20.68 8.39 -5.28
CA ARG A 294 20.85 7.79 -3.93
C ARG A 294 20.05 8.53 -2.88
N GLY A 295 20.03 9.86 -2.91
CA GLY A 295 19.19 10.65 -2.03
C GLY A 295 17.70 10.34 -2.21
N LEU A 296 17.23 10.20 -3.45
CA LEU A 296 15.84 9.81 -3.73
C LEU A 296 15.52 8.42 -3.16
N GLN A 297 16.43 7.45 -3.28
CA GLN A 297 16.24 6.13 -2.65
C GLN A 297 16.09 6.23 -1.12
N GLU A 298 16.87 7.10 -0.48
CA GLU A 298 16.76 7.31 0.97
C GLU A 298 15.40 7.92 1.35
N VAL A 299 14.91 8.90 0.58
CA VAL A 299 13.57 9.48 0.78
C VAL A 299 12.47 8.43 0.55
N LEU A 300 12.56 7.63 -0.50
CA LEU A 300 11.59 6.57 -0.79
C LEU A 300 11.59 5.49 0.29
N ARG A 301 12.76 5.05 0.75
CA ARG A 301 12.90 4.09 1.85
C ARG A 301 12.29 4.65 3.14
N ALA A 302 12.54 5.92 3.46
CA ALA A 302 11.97 6.57 4.64
C ALA A 302 10.43 6.69 4.53
N SER A 303 9.91 7.01 3.34
CA SER A 303 8.47 7.08 3.08
C SER A 303 7.79 5.73 3.26
N VAL A 304 8.41 4.64 2.76
CA VAL A 304 7.92 3.27 2.99
C VAL A 304 7.94 2.91 4.47
N GLN A 305 9.00 3.28 5.21
CA GLN A 305 9.07 3.03 6.65
C GLN A 305 7.97 3.77 7.43
N GLU A 306 7.64 4.99 7.01
CA GLU A 306 6.53 5.76 7.59
C GLU A 306 5.19 5.05 7.34
N ILE A 307 4.94 4.58 6.11
CA ILE A 307 3.75 3.77 5.78
C ILE A 307 3.69 2.49 6.62
N VAL A 308 4.80 1.77 6.77
CA VAL A 308 4.86 0.54 7.58
C VAL A 308 4.53 0.83 9.05
N GLU A 309 5.05 1.93 9.61
CA GLU A 309 4.75 2.30 11.00
C GLU A 309 3.28 2.71 11.18
N ASP A 310 2.73 3.48 10.24
CA ASP A 310 1.31 3.84 10.23
C ASP A 310 0.41 2.60 10.17
N LEU A 311 0.73 1.66 9.28
CA LEU A 311 0.02 0.39 9.14
C LEU A 311 0.09 -0.45 10.43
N ARG A 312 1.24 -0.47 11.12
CA ARG A 312 1.38 -1.15 12.41
C ARG A 312 0.53 -0.52 13.48
N VAL A 313 0.49 0.81 13.55
CA VAL A 313 -0.39 1.55 14.47
C VAL A 313 -1.85 1.24 14.17
N GLU A 314 -2.27 1.29 12.90
CA GLU A 314 -3.64 0.96 12.48
C GLU A 314 -4.02 -0.48 12.83
N ARG A 315 -3.12 -1.44 12.59
CA ARG A 315 -3.32 -2.86 12.94
C ARG A 315 -3.52 -3.04 14.44
N ASP A 316 -2.68 -2.40 15.26
CA ASP A 316 -2.72 -2.52 16.71
C ASP A 316 -3.99 -1.88 17.30
N GLU A 317 -4.41 -0.72 16.76
CA GLU A 317 -5.66 -0.06 17.13
C GLU A 317 -6.88 -0.87 16.69
N GLY A 318 -6.89 -1.37 15.45
CA GLY A 318 -7.93 -2.23 14.90
C GLY A 318 -8.09 -3.51 15.73
N THR A 319 -6.99 -4.15 16.11
CA THR A 319 -7.00 -5.36 16.96
C THR A 319 -7.57 -5.06 18.35
N ARG A 320 -7.19 -3.94 18.97
CA ARG A 320 -7.73 -3.52 20.27
C ARG A 320 -9.23 -3.20 20.19
N ALA A 321 -9.66 -2.52 19.13
CA ALA A 321 -11.07 -2.23 18.89
C ALA A 321 -11.87 -3.53 18.66
N ALA A 322 -11.34 -4.47 17.88
CA ALA A 322 -11.93 -5.78 17.64
C ALA A 322 -12.12 -6.57 18.94
N LEU A 323 -11.06 -6.67 19.76
CA LEU A 323 -11.12 -7.34 21.06
C LEU A 323 -12.14 -6.68 21.99
N THR A 324 -12.19 -5.35 22.01
CA THR A 324 -13.19 -4.59 22.78
C THR A 324 -14.61 -4.90 22.32
N ALA A 325 -14.84 -4.92 21.00
CA ALA A 325 -16.13 -5.26 20.41
C ALA A 325 -16.55 -6.71 20.71
N VAL A 326 -15.63 -7.68 20.65
CA VAL A 326 -15.86 -9.08 21.04
C VAL A 326 -16.27 -9.16 22.51
N VAL A 327 -15.51 -8.55 23.41
CA VAL A 327 -15.78 -8.57 24.86
C VAL A 327 -17.15 -7.94 25.15
N LEU A 328 -17.46 -6.80 24.53
CA LEU A 328 -18.73 -6.10 24.72
C LEU A 328 -19.90 -6.93 24.17
N THR A 329 -19.73 -7.55 23.00
CA THR A 329 -20.74 -8.45 22.41
C THR A 329 -21.02 -9.65 23.32
N VAL A 330 -19.98 -10.32 23.80
CA VAL A 330 -20.11 -11.46 24.72
C VAL A 330 -20.78 -11.03 26.02
N ALA A 331 -20.42 -9.87 26.57
CA ALA A 331 -21.04 -9.34 27.78
C ALA A 331 -22.54 -9.04 27.60
N VAL A 332 -22.92 -8.40 26.49
CA VAL A 332 -24.32 -8.08 26.17
C VAL A 332 -25.13 -9.35 25.94
N VAL A 333 -24.62 -10.29 25.14
CA VAL A 333 -25.28 -11.57 24.88
C VAL A 333 -25.42 -12.38 26.18
N GLY A 334 -24.37 -12.43 26.99
CA GLY A 334 -24.40 -13.09 28.31
C GLY A 334 -25.46 -12.48 29.24
N LEU A 335 -25.53 -11.15 29.31
CA LEU A 335 -26.55 -10.45 30.09
C LEU A 335 -27.97 -10.78 29.59
N LEU A 336 -28.19 -10.79 28.28
CA LEU A 336 -29.49 -11.14 27.67
C LEU A 336 -29.88 -12.59 27.96
N VAL A 337 -28.93 -13.53 27.93
CA VAL A 337 -29.17 -14.94 28.30
C VAL A 337 -29.54 -15.05 29.78
N VAL A 338 -28.79 -14.40 30.68
CA VAL A 338 -29.08 -14.40 32.12
C VAL A 338 -30.47 -13.81 32.40
N LEU A 339 -30.80 -12.66 31.81
CA LEU A 339 -32.11 -12.03 31.95
C LEU A 339 -33.23 -12.96 31.45
N SER A 340 -33.01 -13.67 30.34
CA SER A 340 -33.97 -14.64 29.80
C SER A 340 -34.18 -15.83 30.74
N ILE A 341 -33.11 -16.36 31.34
CA ILE A 341 -33.18 -17.45 32.33
C ILE A 341 -33.91 -16.98 33.60
N VAL A 342 -33.54 -15.83 34.15
CA VAL A 342 -34.19 -15.26 35.34
C VAL A 342 -35.68 -15.06 35.08
N LEU A 343 -36.04 -14.49 33.92
CA LEU A 343 -37.43 -14.34 33.52
C LEU A 343 -38.14 -15.71 33.46
N ALA A 344 -37.53 -16.72 32.84
CA ALA A 344 -38.08 -18.08 32.79
C ALA A 344 -38.30 -18.70 34.19
N ILE A 345 -37.35 -18.53 35.11
CA ILE A 345 -37.47 -19.03 36.50
C ILE A 345 -38.63 -18.32 37.22
N VAL A 346 -38.68 -16.98 37.15
CA VAL A 346 -39.76 -16.19 37.74
C VAL A 346 -41.12 -16.61 37.17
N LEU A 347 -41.18 -16.89 35.86
CA LEU A 347 -42.38 -17.41 35.19
C LEU A 347 -42.83 -18.76 35.76
N VAL A 348 -41.91 -19.71 35.96
CA VAL A 348 -42.21 -21.03 36.54
C VAL A 348 -42.73 -20.89 37.97
N VAL A 349 -42.10 -20.05 38.80
CA VAL A 349 -42.49 -19.82 40.20
C VAL A 349 -43.86 -19.15 40.30
N LEU A 350 -44.16 -18.17 39.45
CA LEU A 350 -45.47 -17.52 39.44
C LEU A 350 -46.58 -18.47 38.96
N ALA A 351 -46.29 -19.31 37.96
CA ALA A 351 -47.23 -20.31 37.47
C ALA A 351 -47.51 -21.41 38.52
N SER A 352 -46.49 -21.85 39.27
CA SER A 352 -46.66 -22.86 40.33
C SER A 352 -47.45 -22.31 41.51
N ARG A 353 -47.17 -21.07 41.94
CA ARG A 353 -47.96 -20.39 43.00
C ARG A 353 -49.42 -20.20 42.62
N ARG A 354 -49.73 -19.89 41.35
CA ARG A 354 -51.12 -19.80 40.87
C ARG A 354 -51.85 -21.14 40.88
N ARG A 355 -51.19 -22.25 40.52
CA ARG A 355 -51.81 -23.59 40.60
C ARG A 355 -52.13 -23.99 42.04
N SER A 356 -51.24 -23.68 42.98
CA SER A 356 -51.49 -23.93 44.40
C SER A 356 -52.65 -23.10 44.95
N ALA A 357 -52.80 -21.82 44.55
CA ALA A 357 -53.93 -20.99 44.97
C ALA A 357 -55.29 -21.47 44.42
N VAL A 358 -55.31 -22.07 43.22
CA VAL A 358 -56.53 -22.65 42.63
C VAL A 358 -56.90 -23.99 43.28
N ALA A 359 -55.92 -24.80 43.68
CA ALA A 359 -56.17 -26.07 44.37
C ALA A 359 -56.76 -25.88 45.78
N THR A 360 -56.40 -24.81 46.49
CA THR A 360 -56.92 -24.52 47.84
C THR A 360 -58.31 -23.87 47.83
N GLY A 361 -58.77 -23.31 46.70
CA GLY A 361 -60.09 -22.71 46.55
C GLY A 361 -61.23 -23.69 46.27
N VAL A 362 -60.93 -24.99 46.05
CA VAL A 362 -61.93 -26.05 45.76
C VAL A 362 -62.38 -26.79 47.04
N ARG A 363 -61.84 -26.44 48.22
CA ARG A 363 -62.35 -26.87 49.52
C ARG A 363 -62.80 -25.67 50.36
N ARG A 364 -63.88 -25.02 49.96
CA ARG A 364 -64.81 -24.36 50.88
C ARG A 364 -66.22 -24.47 50.36
#